data_AF-A0AA39V3S4-F1
#
_entry.id   AF-A0AA39V3S4-F1
#
_cell.length_a   1.000
_cell.length_b   1.000
_cell.length_c   1.000
_cell.angle_alpha   90.00
_cell.angle_beta   90.00
_cell.angle_gamma   90.00
#
_symmetry.space_group_name_H-M   'P 1'
#
loop_
_entity.id
_entity.type
_entity.pdbx_description
1 polymer ?
#
loop_
_entity_poly.entity_id
_entity_poly.type
_entity_poly.pdbx_seq_one_letter_code
_entity_poly.pdbx_strand_id
1 'polypeptide(L)'
;MSNTTLSNSSSDSSSAATMEAEILALFQVMEQTRMSNYSLLTSIMFLLYDIMLNMDKEQNIRSRRSFPNALYVFSRYYSVFYNITGFKEMFPVGNIVGLSIQKWFYFEILAGGIFFTTVVNIILVMRLNAMYRNGKVLVFLILLVIGECSAELYSCIQSSITTAKRTFSVPLELRWPGCVSDAAVQPTLATWIPCGIVATVFFIMTLAKIFQDGRWRLSQLKSMKRISPLLVSFVRDGAIFYFLCAMFMVILLHNGFAVFLNGWLIAIYSFAASRLILNLREAAYRGNVDTVFQQSLSLSTQQGQIVFAPGHPNQSAADSEDMQLEVY
;
A
#
# COMPACT_ATOMS: atom_id res chain seq x y z
N MET A 1 79.57 -25.56 3.05
CA MET A 1 78.31 -26.14 2.53
C MET A 1 77.42 -26.44 3.72
N SER A 2 76.31 -25.72 3.85
CA SER A 2 75.10 -26.04 4.63
C SER A 2 74.38 -24.73 4.91
N ASN A 3 73.23 -24.52 4.25
CA ASN A 3 72.19 -23.56 4.64
C ASN A 3 70.93 -23.88 3.83
N THR A 4 70.04 -24.70 4.41
CA THR A 4 68.71 -24.96 3.86
C THR A 4 67.75 -25.25 5.01
N THR A 5 67.01 -24.25 5.50
CA THR A 5 65.88 -24.50 6.41
C THR A 5 64.90 -23.32 6.44
N LEU A 6 63.60 -23.67 6.41
CA LEU A 6 62.42 -22.99 6.98
C LEU A 6 61.75 -21.86 6.17
N SER A 7 60.77 -22.22 5.32
CA SER A 7 59.79 -21.25 4.78
C SER A 7 58.42 -21.86 4.39
N ASN A 8 57.86 -22.81 5.16
CA ASN A 8 56.60 -23.51 4.77
C ASN A 8 55.47 -23.56 5.82
N SER A 9 55.50 -22.74 6.88
CA SER A 9 54.46 -22.78 7.94
C SER A 9 53.41 -21.67 7.88
N SER A 10 53.45 -20.76 6.90
CA SER A 10 52.55 -19.60 6.82
C SER A 10 51.33 -19.81 5.91
N SER A 11 51.30 -20.86 5.08
CA SER A 11 50.17 -21.15 4.18
C SER A 11 48.97 -21.74 4.91
N ASP A 12 49.22 -22.56 5.94
CA ASP A 12 48.16 -23.37 6.56
C ASP A 12 47.32 -22.58 7.57
N SER A 13 47.88 -21.52 8.17
CA SER A 13 47.12 -20.60 9.03
C SER A 13 46.14 -19.74 8.25
N SER A 14 46.41 -19.45 6.96
CA SER A 14 45.55 -18.60 6.15
C SER A 14 44.30 -19.31 5.66
N SER A 15 44.34 -20.63 5.42
CA SER A 15 43.18 -21.39 4.94
C SER A 15 42.15 -21.62 6.04
N ALA A 16 42.60 -21.91 7.27
CA ALA A 16 41.73 -22.11 8.43
C ALA A 16 40.93 -20.84 8.77
N ALA A 17 41.57 -19.67 8.76
CA ALA A 17 40.91 -18.40 9.04
C ALA A 17 39.82 -18.05 8.00
N THR A 18 40.07 -18.34 6.72
CA THR A 18 39.08 -18.13 5.65
C THR A 18 37.87 -19.04 5.82
N MET A 19 38.09 -20.32 6.17
CA MET A 19 37.01 -21.28 6.38
C MET A 19 36.12 -20.89 7.56
N GLU A 20 36.70 -20.41 8.66
CA GLU A 20 35.94 -19.94 9.83
C GLU A 20 35.06 -18.73 9.47
N ALA A 21 35.59 -17.78 8.69
CA ALA A 21 34.84 -16.62 8.22
C ALA A 21 33.66 -17.00 7.32
N GLU A 22 33.84 -17.96 6.41
CA GLU A 22 32.78 -18.46 5.52
C GLU A 22 31.66 -19.15 6.31
N ILE A 23 32.01 -19.95 7.32
CA ILE A 23 31.05 -20.63 8.20
C ILE A 23 30.22 -19.60 8.98
N LEU A 24 30.86 -18.58 9.55
CA LEU A 24 30.17 -17.50 10.27
C LEU A 24 29.22 -16.72 9.36
N ALA A 25 29.64 -16.41 8.13
CA ALA A 25 28.78 -15.76 7.14
C ALA A 25 27.56 -16.62 6.80
N LEU A 26 27.72 -17.94 6.66
CA LEU A 26 26.61 -18.87 6.42
C LEU A 26 25.61 -18.87 7.58
N PHE A 27 26.10 -18.91 8.83
CA PHE A 27 25.24 -18.82 10.02
C PHE A 27 24.43 -17.52 10.06
N GLN A 28 25.07 -16.40 9.74
CA GLN A 28 24.39 -15.10 9.70
C GLN A 28 23.28 -15.06 8.64
N VAL A 29 23.55 -15.58 7.44
CA VAL A 29 22.55 -15.66 6.36
C VAL A 29 21.36 -16.55 6.76
N MET A 30 21.62 -17.69 7.39
CA MET A 30 20.56 -18.56 7.90
C MET A 30 19.67 -17.84 8.91
N GLU A 31 20.27 -17.17 9.88
CA GLU A 31 19.54 -16.48 10.92
C GLU A 31 18.68 -15.36 10.32
N GLN A 32 19.24 -14.59 9.38
CA GLN A 32 18.52 -13.55 8.65
C GLN A 32 17.35 -14.11 7.82
N THR A 33 17.54 -15.26 7.17
CA THR A 33 16.50 -15.96 6.40
C THR A 33 15.36 -16.39 7.33
N ARG A 34 15.70 -16.99 8.47
CA ARG A 34 14.73 -17.41 9.48
C ARG A 34 13.94 -16.22 10.04
N MET A 35 14.61 -15.11 10.37
CA MET A 35 13.95 -13.89 10.81
C MET A 35 13.01 -13.32 9.73
N SER A 36 13.44 -13.32 8.47
CA SER A 36 12.64 -12.84 7.34
C SER A 36 11.38 -13.70 7.15
N ASN A 37 11.49 -15.01 7.31
CA ASN A 37 10.37 -15.95 7.23
C ASN A 37 9.32 -15.71 8.33
N TYR A 38 9.76 -15.53 9.58
CA TYR A 38 8.82 -15.20 10.67
C TYR A 38 8.19 -13.82 10.49
N SER A 39 8.96 -12.86 9.97
CA SER A 39 8.46 -11.53 9.64
C SER A 39 7.36 -11.56 8.58
N LEU A 40 7.60 -12.31 7.49
CA LEU A 40 6.65 -12.52 6.41
C LEU A 40 5.38 -13.23 6.90
N LEU A 41 5.52 -14.26 7.74
CA LEU A 41 4.37 -14.91 8.36
C LEU A 41 3.55 -13.91 9.20
N THR A 42 4.23 -13.05 9.95
CA THR A 42 3.58 -12.04 10.79
C THR A 42 2.85 -11.00 9.93
N SER A 43 3.42 -10.57 8.81
CA SER A 43 2.76 -9.63 7.88
C SER A 43 1.52 -10.26 7.23
N ILE A 44 1.56 -11.55 6.89
CA ILE A 44 0.39 -12.31 6.41
C ILE A 44 -0.70 -12.34 7.49
N MET A 45 -0.35 -12.70 8.72
CA MET A 45 -1.31 -12.77 9.82
C MET A 45 -1.93 -11.40 10.13
N PHE A 46 -1.13 -10.33 10.07
CA PHE A 46 -1.62 -8.96 10.20
C PHE A 46 -2.66 -8.60 9.12
N LEU A 47 -2.39 -8.94 7.86
CA LEU A 47 -3.32 -8.68 6.76
C LEU A 47 -4.60 -9.50 6.88
N LEU A 48 -4.49 -10.80 7.21
CA LEU A 48 -5.65 -11.66 7.43
C LEU A 48 -6.51 -11.14 8.58
N TYR A 49 -5.88 -10.71 9.67
CA TYR A 49 -6.58 -10.12 10.80
C TYR A 49 -7.33 -8.83 10.41
N ASP A 50 -6.69 -7.92 9.66
CA ASP A 50 -7.39 -6.72 9.18
C ASP A 50 -8.54 -7.08 8.23
N ILE A 51 -8.38 -8.05 7.32
CA ILE A 51 -9.46 -8.59 6.46
C ILE A 51 -10.64 -9.05 7.31
N MET A 52 -10.41 -9.92 8.29
CA MET A 52 -11.47 -10.44 9.16
C MET A 52 -12.22 -9.32 9.88
N LEU A 53 -11.51 -8.31 10.42
CA LEU A 53 -12.12 -7.18 11.12
C LEU A 53 -13.00 -6.28 10.24
N ASN A 54 -12.81 -6.28 8.92
CA ASN A 54 -13.56 -5.42 8.01
C ASN A 54 -14.52 -6.18 7.10
N MET A 55 -14.66 -7.51 7.25
CA MET A 55 -15.55 -8.32 6.41
C MET A 55 -17.00 -7.81 6.40
N ASP A 56 -17.52 -7.38 7.55
CA ASP A 56 -18.89 -6.85 7.66
C ASP A 56 -19.10 -5.60 6.79
N LYS A 57 -18.07 -4.74 6.71
CA LYS A 57 -18.10 -3.52 5.90
C LYS A 57 -18.00 -3.84 4.40
N GLU A 58 -17.31 -4.92 4.03
CA GLU A 58 -17.10 -5.31 2.64
C GLU A 58 -18.35 -5.85 1.96
N GLN A 59 -19.24 -6.52 2.70
CA GLN A 59 -20.46 -7.08 2.13
C GLN A 59 -21.33 -5.98 1.51
N ASN A 60 -21.42 -4.81 2.15
CA ASN A 60 -22.14 -3.65 1.63
C ASN A 60 -21.46 -3.06 0.38
N ILE A 61 -20.13 -3.11 0.32
CA ILE A 61 -19.32 -2.54 -0.76
C ILE A 61 -19.42 -3.34 -2.06
N ARG A 62 -19.56 -4.67 -1.94
CA ARG A 62 -19.56 -5.59 -3.08
C ARG A 62 -20.73 -5.39 -4.04
N SER A 63 -21.83 -4.80 -3.59
CA SER A 63 -23.04 -4.60 -4.42
C SER A 63 -22.83 -3.65 -5.61
N ARG A 64 -21.91 -2.66 -5.49
CA ARG A 64 -21.68 -1.68 -6.56
C ARG A 64 -20.36 -1.96 -7.28
N ARG A 65 -20.41 -2.16 -8.61
CA ARG A 65 -19.20 -2.28 -9.44
C ARG A 65 -18.72 -0.89 -9.85
N SER A 66 -17.81 -0.30 -9.08
CA SER A 66 -17.09 0.93 -9.47
C SER A 66 -15.59 0.68 -9.49
N PHE A 67 -14.85 1.39 -10.35
CA PHE A 67 -13.39 1.24 -10.50
C PHE A 67 -12.61 1.31 -9.16
N PRO A 68 -12.91 2.25 -8.23
CA PRO A 68 -12.26 2.26 -6.91
C PRO A 68 -12.49 0.99 -6.07
N ASN A 69 -13.54 0.23 -6.34
CA ASN A 69 -13.84 -1.01 -5.60
C ASN A 69 -13.04 -2.17 -6.15
N ALA A 70 -12.81 -2.18 -7.47
CA ALA A 70 -11.88 -3.12 -8.07
C ALA A 70 -10.48 -2.89 -7.50
N LEU A 71 -10.04 -1.63 -7.41
CA LEU A 71 -8.74 -1.29 -6.79
C LEU A 71 -8.71 -1.63 -5.29
N TYR A 72 -9.81 -1.43 -4.56
CA TYR A 72 -9.92 -1.84 -3.16
C TYR A 72 -9.73 -3.35 -2.99
N VAL A 73 -10.55 -4.16 -3.67
CA VAL A 73 -10.48 -5.62 -3.61
C VAL A 73 -9.11 -6.09 -4.07
N PHE A 74 -8.60 -5.52 -5.16
CA PHE A 74 -7.27 -5.83 -5.64
C PHE A 74 -6.21 -5.56 -4.56
N SER A 75 -6.11 -4.32 -4.05
CA SER A 75 -5.09 -3.94 -3.07
C SER A 75 -5.11 -4.79 -1.80
N ARG A 76 -6.28 -5.29 -1.41
CA ARG A 76 -6.48 -6.05 -0.17
C ARG A 76 -6.20 -7.54 -0.32
N TYR A 77 -6.72 -8.17 -1.36
CA TYR A 77 -6.57 -9.62 -1.55
C TYR A 77 -5.28 -9.98 -2.27
N TYR A 78 -4.80 -9.10 -3.16
CA TYR A 78 -3.55 -9.33 -3.88
C TYR A 78 -2.34 -9.29 -2.95
N SER A 79 -2.32 -8.40 -1.94
CA SER A 79 -1.22 -8.34 -0.96
C SER A 79 -1.09 -9.65 -0.19
N VAL A 80 -2.21 -10.22 0.27
CA VAL A 80 -2.22 -11.53 0.96
C VAL A 80 -1.78 -12.63 0.02
N PHE A 81 -2.33 -12.67 -1.19
CA PHE A 81 -1.93 -13.64 -2.20
C PHE A 81 -0.42 -13.58 -2.47
N TYR A 82 0.12 -12.39 -2.71
CA TYR A 82 1.54 -12.17 -2.97
C TYR A 82 2.43 -12.61 -1.78
N ASN A 83 2.07 -12.24 -0.55
CA ASN A 83 2.85 -12.64 0.62
C ASN A 83 2.78 -14.16 0.84
N ILE A 84 1.63 -14.81 0.59
CA ILE A 84 1.49 -16.27 0.67
C ILE A 84 2.31 -16.97 -0.40
N THR A 85 2.34 -16.47 -1.64
CA THR A 85 3.18 -17.04 -2.69
C THR A 85 4.66 -16.88 -2.34
N GLY A 86 5.07 -15.71 -1.84
CA GLY A 86 6.43 -15.50 -1.31
C GLY A 86 6.78 -16.46 -0.17
N PHE A 87 5.85 -16.67 0.77
CA PHE A 87 6.05 -17.58 1.89
C PHE A 87 6.21 -19.03 1.43
N LYS A 88 5.36 -19.50 0.51
CA LYS A 88 5.45 -20.87 -0.02
C LYS A 88 6.78 -21.15 -0.71
N GLU A 89 7.29 -20.19 -1.46
CA GLU A 89 8.53 -20.33 -2.22
C GLU A 89 9.75 -20.28 -1.30
N MET A 90 9.65 -19.55 -0.18
CA MET A 90 10.70 -19.51 0.85
C MET A 90 10.69 -20.72 1.79
N PHE A 91 9.57 -21.46 1.86
CA PHE A 91 9.42 -22.72 2.60
C PHE A 91 9.21 -23.90 1.63
N PRO A 92 10.28 -24.46 1.02
CA PRO A 92 10.18 -25.72 0.29
C PRO A 92 9.90 -26.86 1.27
N VAL A 93 8.62 -27.11 1.50
CA VAL A 93 8.12 -28.32 2.15
C VAL A 93 8.16 -29.42 1.08
N GLY A 94 9.36 -29.96 0.84
CA GLY A 94 9.60 -31.08 -0.07
C GLY A 94 10.25 -30.69 -1.40
N ASN A 95 10.95 -31.66 -2.00
CA ASN A 95 11.68 -31.58 -3.28
C ASN A 95 10.80 -31.31 -4.51
N ILE A 96 9.61 -30.75 -4.32
CA ILE A 96 8.61 -30.61 -5.37
C ILE A 96 8.66 -29.16 -5.85
N VAL A 97 9.11 -29.06 -7.10
CA VAL A 97 8.75 -28.10 -8.15
C VAL A 97 10.00 -27.41 -8.70
N GLY A 98 10.41 -27.89 -9.88
CA GLY A 98 11.42 -27.26 -10.75
C GLY A 98 10.94 -25.95 -11.38
N LEU A 99 10.36 -25.04 -10.59
CA LEU A 99 10.33 -23.64 -11.00
C LEU A 99 11.78 -23.18 -11.00
N SER A 100 12.30 -22.91 -12.20
CA SER A 100 13.61 -22.27 -12.34
C SER A 100 13.62 -21.03 -11.46
N ILE A 101 14.62 -20.92 -10.57
CA ILE A 101 14.87 -19.78 -9.67
C ILE A 101 14.70 -18.44 -10.42
N GLN A 102 15.05 -18.42 -11.71
CA GLN A 102 14.85 -17.28 -12.59
C GLN A 102 13.38 -16.87 -12.73
N LYS A 103 12.46 -17.82 -12.93
CA LYS A 103 11.02 -17.55 -13.05
C LYS A 103 10.47 -16.95 -11.76
N TRP A 104 10.94 -17.42 -10.61
CA TRP A 104 10.57 -16.84 -9.32
C TRP A 104 10.99 -15.37 -9.23
N PHE A 105 12.24 -15.05 -9.57
CA PHE A 105 12.69 -13.65 -9.58
C PHE A 105 11.85 -12.78 -10.52
N TYR A 106 11.54 -13.25 -11.72
CA TYR A 106 10.67 -12.49 -12.63
C TYR A 106 9.27 -12.27 -12.05
N PHE A 107 8.70 -13.28 -11.38
CA PHE A 107 7.42 -13.14 -10.69
C PHE A 107 7.51 -12.16 -9.53
N GLU A 108 8.52 -12.26 -8.67
CA GLU A 108 8.72 -11.35 -7.54
C GLU A 108 8.85 -9.89 -7.98
N ILE A 109 9.54 -9.62 -9.09
CA ILE A 109 9.68 -8.26 -9.65
C ILE A 109 8.36 -7.77 -10.23
N LEU A 110 7.79 -8.54 -11.17
CA LEU A 110 6.68 -8.07 -12.00
C LEU A 110 5.35 -8.09 -11.27
N ALA A 111 5.15 -9.08 -10.39
CA ALA A 111 3.94 -9.23 -9.58
C ALA A 111 4.10 -8.64 -8.17
N GLY A 112 5.30 -8.26 -7.75
CA GLY A 112 5.54 -7.74 -6.41
C GLY A 112 5.44 -6.23 -6.31
N GLY A 113 6.57 -5.64 -5.90
CA GLY A 113 6.66 -4.24 -5.52
C GLY A 113 6.10 -3.30 -6.57
N ILE A 114 6.56 -3.41 -7.82
CA ILE A 114 6.19 -2.52 -8.94
C ILE A 114 4.68 -2.49 -9.15
N PHE A 115 4.05 -3.66 -9.17
CA PHE A 115 2.62 -3.75 -9.40
C PHE A 115 1.85 -3.08 -8.25
N PHE A 116 2.27 -3.34 -7.01
CA PHE A 116 1.63 -2.81 -5.82
C PHE A 116 1.81 -1.29 -5.67
N THR A 117 3.03 -0.78 -5.84
CA THR A 117 3.34 0.66 -5.79
C THR A 117 2.55 1.41 -6.86
N THR A 118 2.51 0.88 -8.08
CA THR A 118 1.74 1.47 -9.19
C THR A 118 0.25 1.59 -8.83
N VAL A 119 -0.35 0.54 -8.25
CA VAL A 119 -1.77 0.59 -7.83
C VAL A 119 -1.99 1.67 -6.77
N VAL A 120 -1.11 1.76 -5.77
CA VAL A 120 -1.23 2.79 -4.71
C VAL A 120 -1.03 4.19 -5.29
N ASN A 121 -0.08 4.38 -6.20
CA ASN A 121 0.16 5.64 -6.88
C ASN A 121 -1.04 6.06 -7.73
N ILE A 122 -1.70 5.14 -8.43
CA ILE A 122 -2.96 5.42 -9.13
C ILE A 122 -4.05 5.90 -8.15
N ILE A 123 -4.18 5.26 -6.99
CA ILE A 123 -5.14 5.69 -5.94
C ILE A 123 -4.81 7.12 -5.48
N LEU A 124 -3.53 7.44 -5.24
CA LEU A 124 -3.08 8.78 -4.83
C LEU A 124 -3.30 9.83 -5.92
N VAL A 125 -3.07 9.50 -7.19
CA VAL A 125 -3.31 10.40 -8.32
C VAL A 125 -4.79 10.69 -8.50
N MET A 126 -5.65 9.68 -8.51
CA MET A 126 -7.11 9.88 -8.59
C MET A 126 -7.60 10.80 -7.48
N ARG A 127 -7.07 10.59 -6.27
CA ARG A 127 -7.37 11.33 -5.06
C ARG A 127 -6.93 12.79 -5.15
N LEU A 128 -5.70 13.05 -5.57
CA LEU A 128 -5.18 14.41 -5.78
C LEU A 128 -5.92 15.13 -6.91
N ASN A 129 -6.25 14.43 -7.99
CA ASN A 129 -7.02 14.97 -9.10
C ASN A 129 -8.40 15.45 -8.64
N ALA A 130 -9.09 14.67 -7.79
CA ALA A 130 -10.38 15.06 -7.23
C ALA A 130 -10.31 16.33 -6.39
N MET A 131 -9.19 16.59 -5.70
CA MET A 131 -8.98 17.81 -4.89
C MET A 131 -8.59 19.02 -5.73
N TYR A 132 -7.70 18.87 -6.70
CA TYR A 132 -7.17 19.98 -7.49
C TYR A 132 -8.08 20.39 -8.65
N ARG A 133 -8.87 19.46 -9.21
CA ARG A 133 -9.76 19.66 -10.38
C ARG A 133 -9.11 20.48 -11.50
N ASN A 134 -7.81 20.31 -11.70
CA ASN A 134 -7.01 21.06 -12.67
C ASN A 134 -6.25 20.10 -13.58
N GLY A 135 -6.53 20.17 -14.89
CA GLY A 135 -5.91 19.30 -15.89
C GLY A 135 -4.39 19.39 -15.93
N LYS A 136 -3.81 20.57 -15.65
CA LYS A 136 -2.34 20.73 -15.62
C LYS A 136 -1.70 19.94 -14.49
N VAL A 137 -2.34 19.93 -13.33
CA VAL A 137 -1.89 19.16 -12.16
C VAL A 137 -2.01 17.67 -12.44
N LEU A 138 -3.10 17.23 -13.07
CA LEU A 138 -3.28 15.83 -13.46
C LEU A 138 -2.17 15.34 -14.41
N VAL A 139 -1.84 16.12 -15.45
CA VAL A 139 -0.76 15.76 -16.38
C VAL A 139 0.58 15.64 -15.64
N PHE A 140 0.89 16.59 -14.75
CA PHE A 140 2.09 16.52 -13.91
C PHE A 140 2.12 15.25 -13.03
N LEU A 141 1.01 14.92 -12.37
CA LEU A 141 0.91 13.72 -11.53
C LEU A 141 1.08 12.43 -12.35
N ILE A 142 0.50 12.35 -13.54
CA ILE A 142 0.66 11.20 -14.43
C ILE A 142 2.11 11.05 -14.87
N LEU A 143 2.78 12.13 -15.29
CA LEU A 143 4.20 12.10 -15.65
C LEU A 143 5.08 11.65 -14.48
N LEU A 144 4.74 12.08 -13.27
CA LEU A 144 5.47 11.72 -12.06
C LEU A 144 5.33 10.22 -11.74
N VAL A 145 4.13 9.64 -11.88
CA VAL A 145 3.91 8.19 -11.74
C VAL A 145 4.58 7.37 -12.84
N ILE A 146 4.56 7.85 -14.09
CA ILE A 146 5.26 7.17 -15.20
C ILE A 146 6.78 7.18 -14.95
N GLY A 147 7.33 8.31 -14.49
CA GLY A 147 8.75 8.44 -14.16
C GLY A 147 9.17 7.49 -13.05
N GLU A 148 8.39 7.42 -11.97
CA GLU A 148 8.60 6.48 -10.87
C GLU A 148 8.51 5.03 -11.33
N CYS A 149 7.44 4.66 -12.03
CA CYS A 149 7.25 3.30 -12.55
C CYS A 149 8.41 2.88 -13.48
N SER A 150 8.91 3.80 -14.30
CA SER A 150 10.06 3.54 -15.19
C SER A 150 11.35 3.35 -14.39
N ALA A 151 11.58 4.20 -13.37
CA ALA A 151 12.77 4.12 -12.51
C ALA A 151 12.76 2.84 -11.65
N GLU A 152 11.61 2.48 -11.09
CA GLU A 152 11.42 1.24 -10.33
C GLU A 152 11.63 0.02 -11.21
N LEU A 153 11.01 -0.01 -12.40
CA LEU A 153 11.17 -1.12 -13.34
C LEU A 153 12.62 -1.30 -13.76
N TYR A 154 13.31 -0.22 -14.13
CA TYR A 154 14.73 -0.27 -14.48
C TYR A 154 15.58 -0.81 -13.33
N SER A 155 15.38 -0.27 -12.12
CA SER A 155 16.17 -0.65 -10.95
C SER A 155 15.91 -2.10 -10.53
N CYS A 156 14.67 -2.57 -10.64
CA CYS A 156 14.33 -3.98 -10.37
C CYS A 156 14.96 -4.91 -11.40
N ILE A 157 14.89 -4.60 -12.70
CA ILE A 157 15.53 -5.41 -13.75
C ILE A 157 17.04 -5.51 -13.48
N GLN A 158 17.68 -4.39 -13.17
CA GLN A 158 19.12 -4.35 -12.89
C GLN A 158 19.48 -5.11 -11.61
N SER A 159 18.69 -4.95 -10.55
CA SER A 159 18.84 -5.70 -9.30
C SER A 159 18.75 -7.19 -9.58
N SER A 160 17.76 -7.64 -10.35
CA SER A 160 17.54 -9.06 -10.59
C SER A 160 18.55 -9.70 -11.51
N ILE A 161 19.06 -8.99 -12.53
CA ILE A 161 20.20 -9.46 -13.33
C ILE A 161 21.43 -9.64 -12.43
N THR A 162 21.66 -8.70 -11.50
CA THR A 162 22.80 -8.75 -10.58
C THR A 162 22.65 -9.90 -9.59
N THR A 163 21.47 -10.04 -8.99
CA THR A 163 21.13 -11.11 -8.03
C THR A 163 21.22 -12.48 -8.69
N ALA A 164 20.67 -12.65 -9.91
CA ALA A 164 20.72 -13.92 -10.63
C ALA A 164 22.14 -14.35 -11.01
N LYS A 165 23.06 -13.40 -11.21
CA LYS A 165 24.49 -13.71 -11.43
C LYS A 165 25.23 -14.10 -10.16
N ARG A 166 24.73 -13.69 -8.99
CA ARG A 166 25.36 -13.94 -7.67
C ARG A 166 24.69 -15.06 -6.88
N THR A 167 23.57 -15.59 -7.35
CA THR A 167 22.93 -16.76 -6.74
C THR A 167 23.75 -18.01 -7.01
N PHE A 168 24.08 -18.73 -5.94
CA PHE A 168 24.68 -20.05 -6.00
C PHE A 168 23.73 -21.09 -5.39
N SER A 169 23.70 -22.28 -5.96
CA SER A 169 22.95 -23.40 -5.40
C SER A 169 23.68 -23.97 -4.19
N VAL A 170 22.97 -24.14 -3.09
CA VAL A 170 23.49 -24.83 -1.91
C VAL A 170 23.84 -26.27 -2.30
N PRO A 171 25.00 -26.82 -1.89
CA PRO A 171 25.35 -28.21 -2.17
C PRO A 171 24.26 -29.17 -1.65
N LEU A 172 23.94 -30.21 -2.45
CA LEU A 172 22.80 -31.12 -2.22
C LEU A 172 22.80 -31.84 -0.86
N GLU A 173 23.94 -31.86 -0.17
CA GLU A 173 24.11 -32.55 1.11
C GLU A 173 23.45 -31.80 2.28
N LEU A 174 23.28 -30.48 2.16
CA LEU A 174 22.52 -29.69 3.12
C LEU A 174 21.06 -29.60 2.66
N ARG A 175 20.16 -30.26 3.39
CA ARG A 175 18.71 -30.20 3.20
C ARG A 175 18.15 -28.85 3.66
N TRP A 176 18.57 -27.77 3.01
CA TRP A 176 18.22 -26.42 3.40
C TRP A 176 17.24 -25.78 2.41
N PRO A 177 16.17 -25.16 2.93
CA PRO A 177 15.22 -24.44 2.11
C PRO A 177 15.82 -23.14 1.54
N GLY A 178 15.76 -22.95 0.22
CA GLY A 178 15.94 -21.65 -0.43
C GLY A 178 17.24 -21.45 -1.20
N CYS A 179 17.39 -20.25 -1.76
CA CYS A 179 18.59 -19.81 -2.47
C CYS A 179 19.28 -18.71 -1.66
N VAL A 180 20.61 -18.79 -1.56
CA VAL A 180 21.42 -17.72 -0.97
C VAL A 180 21.92 -16.84 -2.10
N SER A 181 21.77 -15.53 -1.93
CA SER A 181 22.38 -14.54 -2.81
C SER A 181 23.11 -13.51 -1.97
N ASP A 182 24.33 -13.18 -2.38
CA ASP A 182 25.04 -12.00 -1.89
C ASP A 182 24.31 -10.75 -2.41
N ALA A 183 23.30 -10.31 -1.65
CA ALA A 183 22.49 -9.17 -1.99
C ALA A 183 23.30 -7.88 -1.78
N ALA A 184 23.73 -7.28 -2.89
CA ALA A 184 24.27 -5.93 -2.83
C ALA A 184 23.18 -4.96 -2.34
N VAL A 185 23.43 -4.30 -1.20
CA VAL A 185 22.48 -3.34 -0.59
C VAL A 185 22.28 -2.10 -1.48
N GLN A 186 23.34 -1.66 -2.18
CA GLN A 186 23.36 -0.44 -3.01
C GLN A 186 22.25 -0.36 -4.07
N PRO A 187 22.02 -1.38 -4.94
CA PRO A 187 20.97 -1.31 -5.96
C PRO A 187 19.56 -1.24 -5.38
N THR A 188 19.31 -1.85 -4.21
CA THR A 188 17.99 -1.75 -3.58
C THR A 188 17.70 -0.32 -3.15
N LEU A 189 18.68 0.36 -2.52
CA LEU A 189 18.52 1.74 -2.07
C LEU A 189 18.18 2.70 -3.22
N ALA A 190 18.84 2.53 -4.37
CA ALA A 190 18.58 3.34 -5.56
C ALA A 190 17.14 3.21 -6.05
N THR A 191 16.50 2.06 -5.84
CA THR A 191 15.10 1.82 -6.22
C THR A 191 14.12 2.58 -5.31
N TRP A 192 14.44 2.69 -4.02
CA TRP A 192 13.55 3.30 -3.04
C TRP A 192 13.55 4.83 -3.03
N ILE A 193 14.65 5.45 -3.46
CA ILE A 193 14.78 6.92 -3.49
C ILE A 193 13.71 7.58 -4.38
N PRO A 194 13.50 7.17 -5.64
CA PRO A 194 12.42 7.70 -6.48
C PRO A 194 11.04 7.58 -5.82
N CYS A 195 10.71 6.42 -5.24
CA CYS A 195 9.45 6.20 -4.55
C CYS A 195 9.28 7.17 -3.36
N GLY A 196 10.32 7.36 -2.56
CA GLY A 196 10.33 8.31 -1.44
C GLY A 196 10.12 9.76 -1.88
N ILE A 197 10.73 10.16 -3.00
CA ILE A 197 10.56 11.50 -3.59
C ILE A 197 9.11 11.69 -4.05
N VAL A 198 8.55 10.73 -4.79
CA VAL A 198 7.16 10.80 -5.26
C VAL A 198 6.18 10.86 -4.10
N ALA A 199 6.33 9.97 -3.11
CA ALA A 199 5.50 9.97 -1.91
C ALA A 199 5.56 11.32 -1.18
N THR A 200 6.74 11.92 -1.08
CA THR A 200 6.93 13.25 -0.48
C THR A 200 6.24 14.35 -1.29
N VAL A 201 6.33 14.32 -2.62
CA VAL A 201 5.63 15.27 -3.49
C VAL A 201 4.12 15.15 -3.31
N PHE A 202 3.56 13.94 -3.34
CA PHE A 202 2.12 13.73 -3.11
C PHE A 202 1.67 14.20 -1.73
N PHE A 203 2.48 13.96 -0.70
CA PHE A 203 2.21 14.42 0.65
C PHE A 203 2.22 15.95 0.75
N ILE A 204 3.26 16.60 0.22
CA ILE A 204 3.38 18.06 0.21
C ILE A 204 2.23 18.70 -0.57
N MET A 205 1.88 18.18 -1.75
CA MET A 205 0.75 18.69 -2.52
C MET A 205 -0.57 18.53 -1.76
N THR A 206 -0.77 17.38 -1.12
CA THR A 206 -1.94 17.15 -0.27
C THR A 206 -2.02 18.21 0.83
N LEU A 207 -0.93 18.40 1.59
CA LEU A 207 -0.84 19.41 2.64
C LEU A 207 -1.06 20.82 2.09
N ALA A 208 -0.37 21.20 1.02
CA ALA A 208 -0.47 22.52 0.42
C ALA A 208 -1.92 22.84 0.02
N LYS A 209 -2.65 21.87 -0.53
CA LYS A 209 -4.07 22.05 -0.88
C LYS A 209 -4.94 22.33 0.36
N ILE A 210 -4.68 21.65 1.46
CA ILE A 210 -5.38 21.88 2.74
C ILE A 210 -5.04 23.27 3.29
N PHE A 211 -3.78 23.70 3.19
CA PHE A 211 -3.36 25.03 3.59
C PHE A 211 -3.94 26.15 2.71
N GLN A 212 -4.18 25.87 1.42
CA GLN A 212 -4.80 26.82 0.50
C GLN A 212 -6.31 26.94 0.70
N ASP A 213 -7.01 25.81 0.81
CA ASP A 213 -8.47 25.77 0.96
C ASP A 213 -8.91 26.16 2.37
N GLY A 214 -8.15 25.75 3.37
CA GLY A 214 -8.30 26.25 4.73
C GLY A 214 -7.61 27.59 4.85
N ARG A 215 -8.32 28.71 4.76
CA ARG A 215 -7.78 29.98 5.28
C ARG A 215 -7.47 29.77 6.77
N TRP A 216 -6.21 29.48 7.09
CA TRP A 216 -5.68 29.14 8.42
C TRP A 216 -5.78 30.31 9.41
N ARG A 217 -7.00 30.80 9.67
CA ARG A 217 -7.26 31.54 10.91
C ARG A 217 -7.29 30.50 12.01
N LEU A 218 -6.25 30.50 12.84
CA LEU A 218 -6.14 29.67 14.06
C LEU A 218 -7.42 29.71 14.92
N SER A 219 -8.17 30.82 14.85
CA SER A 219 -9.47 30.97 15.52
C SER A 219 -10.58 30.06 14.98
N GLN A 220 -10.55 29.69 13.70
CA GLN A 220 -11.49 28.73 13.10
C GLN A 220 -11.11 27.27 13.36
N LEU A 221 -9.87 26.99 13.79
CA LEU A 221 -9.47 25.66 14.24
C LEU A 221 -10.27 25.23 15.49
N LYS A 222 -10.64 26.18 16.37
CA LYS A 222 -11.59 25.92 17.47
C LYS A 222 -13.02 25.62 16.99
N SER A 223 -13.37 26.04 15.77
CA SER A 223 -14.64 25.73 15.10
C SER A 223 -14.46 24.63 14.04
N MET A 224 -13.65 23.60 14.34
CA MET A 224 -13.40 22.43 13.48
C MET A 224 -14.66 21.71 12.97
N LYS A 225 -15.84 21.99 13.53
CA LYS A 225 -17.13 21.44 13.06
C LYS A 225 -17.47 21.73 11.58
N ARG A 226 -16.81 22.70 10.92
CA ARG A 226 -17.07 23.03 9.49
C ARG A 226 -16.05 22.49 8.50
N ILE A 227 -14.92 21.95 8.94
CA ILE A 227 -13.99 21.31 8.01
C ILE A 227 -14.60 19.96 7.61
N SER A 228 -14.64 19.68 6.30
CA SER A 228 -15.15 18.40 5.82
C SER A 228 -14.41 17.26 6.54
N PRO A 229 -15.11 16.44 7.35
CA PRO A 229 -14.47 15.36 8.13
C PRO A 229 -13.72 14.37 7.23
N LEU A 230 -14.11 14.33 5.95
CA LEU A 230 -13.43 13.62 4.87
C LEU A 230 -11.96 14.04 4.75
N LEU A 231 -11.68 15.35 4.69
CA LEU A 231 -10.32 15.88 4.51
C LEU A 231 -9.44 15.60 5.73
N VAL A 232 -10.01 15.62 6.93
CA VAL A 232 -9.26 15.33 8.17
C VAL A 232 -8.86 13.86 8.24
N SER A 233 -9.80 12.93 8.01
CA SER A 233 -9.46 11.49 7.98
C SER A 233 -8.41 11.22 6.93
N PHE A 234 -8.59 11.80 5.75
CA PHE A 234 -7.70 11.69 4.61
C PHE A 234 -6.26 12.11 4.92
N VAL A 235 -6.06 13.26 5.59
CA VAL A 235 -4.74 13.73 6.00
C VAL A 235 -4.14 12.82 7.05
N ARG A 236 -4.93 12.45 8.06
CA ARG A 236 -4.48 11.57 9.12
C ARG A 236 -3.98 10.25 8.54
N ASP A 237 -4.77 9.63 7.68
CA ASP A 237 -4.44 8.32 7.11
C ASP A 237 -3.26 8.42 6.12
N GLY A 238 -3.20 9.48 5.32
CA GLY A 238 -2.07 9.75 4.41
C GLY A 238 -0.77 10.11 5.14
N ALA A 239 -0.84 10.85 6.23
CA ALA A 239 0.30 11.22 7.06
C ALA A 239 0.85 10.01 7.80
N ILE A 240 -0.01 9.19 8.42
CA ILE A 240 0.41 7.94 9.07
C ILE A 240 1.15 7.06 8.06
N PHE A 241 0.58 6.90 6.86
CA PHE A 241 1.24 6.15 5.79
C PHE A 241 2.61 6.73 5.42
N TYR A 242 2.69 8.05 5.20
CA TYR A 242 3.95 8.72 4.86
C TYR A 242 5.01 8.52 5.95
N PHE A 243 4.66 8.71 7.22
CA PHE A 243 5.60 8.53 8.34
C PHE A 243 6.03 7.08 8.50
N LEU A 244 5.13 6.11 8.28
CA LEU A 244 5.50 4.70 8.24
C LEU A 244 6.50 4.44 7.12
N CYS A 245 6.24 4.86 5.87
CA CYS A 245 7.19 4.68 4.79
C CYS A 245 8.54 5.37 5.06
N ALA A 246 8.53 6.59 5.60
CA ALA A 246 9.75 7.30 5.97
C ALA A 246 10.54 6.58 7.08
N MET A 247 9.86 6.06 8.11
CA MET A 247 10.48 5.25 9.16
C MET A 247 11.12 3.99 8.57
N PHE A 248 10.41 3.29 7.69
CA PHE A 248 10.94 2.10 7.00
C PHE A 248 12.17 2.44 6.17
N MET A 249 12.16 3.55 5.43
CA MET A 249 13.32 4.04 4.67
C MET A 249 14.55 4.29 5.56
N VAL A 250 14.36 4.88 6.73
CA VAL A 250 15.45 5.11 7.70
C VAL A 250 15.99 3.78 8.24
N ILE A 251 15.12 2.82 8.57
CA ILE A 251 15.53 1.49 9.03
C ILE A 251 16.31 0.74 7.95
N LEU A 252 15.87 0.83 6.69
CA LEU A 252 16.54 0.24 5.52
C LEU A 252 17.95 0.80 5.33
N LEU A 253 18.09 2.12 5.43
CA LEU A 253 19.37 2.82 5.32
C LEU A 253 20.37 2.38 6.40
N HIS A 254 19.91 2.14 7.63
CA HIS A 254 20.79 1.80 8.74
C HIS A 254 21.18 0.33 8.83
N ASN A 255 20.25 -0.59 8.56
CA ASN A 255 20.43 -1.99 8.94
C ASN A 255 20.54 -2.95 7.75
N GLY A 256 20.33 -2.50 6.50
CA GLY A 256 20.41 -3.37 5.32
C GLY A 256 19.37 -4.50 5.26
N PHE A 257 18.39 -4.53 6.18
CA PHE A 257 17.35 -5.55 6.27
C PHE A 257 16.21 -5.35 5.26
N ALA A 258 16.55 -5.14 3.98
CA ALA A 258 15.57 -4.91 2.92
C ALA A 258 14.60 -6.08 2.73
N VAL A 259 15.13 -7.31 2.79
CA VAL A 259 14.33 -8.53 2.60
C VAL A 259 13.30 -8.70 3.73
N PHE A 260 13.69 -8.41 4.97
CA PHE A 260 12.82 -8.53 6.15
C PHE A 260 11.61 -7.58 6.09
N LEU A 261 11.80 -6.40 5.50
CA LEU A 261 10.80 -5.34 5.49
C LEU A 261 9.84 -5.42 4.29
N ASN A 262 10.17 -6.17 3.23
CA ASN A 262 9.36 -6.22 2.01
C ASN A 262 7.92 -6.68 2.27
N GLY A 263 7.75 -7.79 3.02
CA GLY A 263 6.42 -8.31 3.35
C GLY A 263 5.59 -7.35 4.21
N TRP A 264 6.24 -6.66 5.16
CA TRP A 264 5.59 -5.62 5.97
C TRP A 264 5.22 -4.39 5.17
N LEU A 265 6.07 -4.01 4.23
CA LEU A 265 5.82 -2.85 3.39
C LEU A 265 4.56 -3.09 2.55
N ILE A 266 4.48 -4.23 1.87
CA ILE A 266 3.27 -4.62 1.12
C ILE A 266 2.04 -4.66 2.05
N ALA A 267 2.20 -5.18 3.27
CA ALA A 267 1.11 -5.22 4.24
C ALA A 267 0.63 -3.83 4.68
N ILE A 268 1.55 -2.91 4.97
CA ILE A 268 1.24 -1.53 5.37
C ILE A 268 0.61 -0.76 4.21
N TYR A 269 1.15 -0.90 3.00
CA TYR A 269 0.58 -0.25 1.82
C TYR A 269 -0.85 -0.76 1.55
N SER A 270 -1.09 -2.07 1.68
CA SER A 270 -2.42 -2.67 1.54
C SER A 270 -3.40 -2.20 2.62
N PHE A 271 -2.95 -2.15 3.87
CA PHE A 271 -3.73 -1.64 4.99
C PHE A 271 -4.10 -0.16 4.79
N ALA A 272 -3.12 0.68 4.44
CA ALA A 272 -3.33 2.11 4.22
C ALA A 272 -4.26 2.38 3.03
N ALA A 273 -4.06 1.69 1.90
CA ALA A 273 -4.92 1.80 0.73
C ALA A 273 -6.37 1.41 1.05
N SER A 274 -6.55 0.30 1.78
CA SER A 274 -7.88 -0.18 2.21
C SER A 274 -8.59 0.82 3.11
N ARG A 275 -7.91 1.34 4.15
CA ARG A 275 -8.46 2.33 5.08
C ARG A 275 -8.82 3.64 4.38
N LEU A 276 -7.97 4.09 3.48
CA LEU A 276 -8.21 5.30 2.70
C LEU A 276 -9.49 5.20 1.87
N ILE A 277 -9.70 4.10 1.17
CA ILE A 277 -10.91 3.90 0.35
C ILE A 277 -12.16 3.76 1.23
N LEU A 278 -12.07 3.02 2.35
CA LEU A 278 -13.18 2.86 3.29
C LEU A 278 -13.60 4.20 3.90
N ASN A 279 -12.66 5.01 4.35
CA ASN A 279 -12.94 6.30 4.98
C ASN A 279 -13.55 7.31 4.00
N LEU A 280 -13.11 7.30 2.73
CA LEU A 280 -13.72 8.10 1.68
C LEU A 280 -15.18 7.71 1.43
N ARG A 281 -15.48 6.41 1.44
CA ARG A 281 -16.84 5.90 1.24
C ARG A 281 -17.74 6.19 2.42
N GLU A 282 -17.25 5.99 3.64
CA GLU A 282 -17.99 6.32 4.84
C GLU A 282 -18.31 7.82 4.88
N ALA A 283 -17.37 8.68 4.49
CA ALA A 283 -17.61 10.11 4.40
C ALA A 283 -18.61 10.48 3.29
N ALA A 284 -18.55 9.84 2.12
CA ALA A 284 -19.52 10.04 1.05
C ALA A 284 -20.93 9.56 1.46
N TYR A 285 -21.02 8.44 2.18
CA TYR A 285 -22.28 7.92 2.70
C TYR A 285 -22.89 8.87 3.74
N ARG A 286 -22.09 9.33 4.71
CA ARG A 286 -22.55 10.31 5.72
C ARG A 286 -22.99 11.63 5.10
N GLY A 287 -22.25 12.14 4.11
CA GLY A 287 -22.63 13.36 3.39
C GLY A 287 -24.00 13.26 2.71
N ASN A 288 -24.31 12.11 2.09
CA ASN A 288 -25.63 11.88 1.52
C ASN A 288 -26.73 11.81 2.59
N VAL A 289 -26.46 11.18 3.73
CA VAL A 289 -27.43 11.11 4.85
C VAL A 289 -27.71 12.51 5.38
N ASP A 290 -26.68 13.36 5.55
CA ASP A 290 -26.86 14.74 6.01
C ASP A 290 -27.69 15.57 5.03
N THR A 291 -27.50 15.39 3.71
CA THR A 291 -28.34 16.06 2.71
C THR A 291 -29.78 15.56 2.72
N VAL A 292 -30.00 14.24 2.85
CA VAL A 292 -31.34 13.65 2.93
C VAL A 292 -32.03 14.07 4.23
N PHE A 293 -31.28 14.13 5.32
CA PHE A 293 -31.78 14.60 6.62
C PHE A 293 -32.12 16.09 6.58
N GLN A 294 -31.28 16.93 5.97
CA GLN A 294 -31.62 18.34 5.73
C GLN A 294 -32.84 18.48 4.83
N GLN A 295 -32.96 17.66 3.77
CA GLN A 295 -34.08 17.72 2.85
C GLN A 295 -35.39 17.27 3.53
N SER A 296 -35.35 16.22 4.34
CA SER A 296 -36.51 15.76 5.14
C SER A 296 -36.88 16.75 6.25
N LEU A 297 -35.91 17.38 6.91
CA LEU A 297 -36.18 18.49 7.84
C LEU A 297 -36.81 19.69 7.12
N SER A 298 -36.34 20.04 5.92
CA SER A 298 -36.90 21.15 5.14
C SER A 298 -38.35 20.86 4.70
N LEU A 299 -38.66 19.62 4.33
CA LEU A 299 -40.02 19.17 3.99
C LEU A 299 -40.94 19.16 5.22
N SER A 300 -40.46 18.68 6.37
CA SER A 300 -41.21 18.70 7.63
C SER A 300 -41.50 20.13 8.10
N THR A 301 -40.56 21.07 7.90
CA THR A 301 -40.77 22.48 8.25
C THR A 301 -41.79 23.14 7.32
N GLN A 302 -41.84 22.72 6.06
CA GLN A 302 -42.83 23.21 5.09
C GLN A 302 -44.24 22.65 5.35
N GLN A 303 -44.36 21.41 5.85
CA GLN A 303 -45.65 20.84 6.29
C GLN A 303 -46.14 21.37 7.65
N GLY A 304 -45.25 21.92 8.48
CA GLY A 304 -45.62 22.61 9.73
C GLY A 304 -46.18 24.03 9.52
N GLN A 305 -46.06 24.58 8.31
CA GLN A 305 -46.67 25.85 7.94
C GLN A 305 -48.05 25.59 7.33
N ILE A 306 -48.95 25.02 8.15
CA ILE A 306 -50.39 25.14 7.92
C ILE A 306 -50.71 26.63 8.06
N VAL A 307 -50.63 27.35 6.95
CA VAL A 307 -51.27 28.66 6.82
C VAL A 307 -52.74 28.38 7.04
N PHE A 308 -53.24 28.70 8.24
CA PHE A 308 -54.67 28.87 8.44
C PHE A 308 -55.10 29.96 7.47
N ALA A 309 -55.64 29.56 6.34
CA ALA A 309 -56.34 30.46 5.45
C ALA A 309 -57.44 31.12 6.30
N PRO A 310 -57.51 32.47 6.36
CA PRO A 310 -58.67 33.12 6.96
C PRO A 310 -59.89 32.65 6.18
N GLY A 311 -60.81 31.99 6.89
CA GLY A 311 -61.95 31.30 6.31
C GLY A 311 -62.75 32.21 5.39
N HIS A 312 -62.88 31.80 4.14
CA HIS A 312 -63.92 32.29 3.26
C HIS A 312 -65.09 31.32 3.30
N PRO A 313 -66.31 31.77 3.66
CA PRO A 313 -67.46 30.90 3.70
C PRO A 313 -68.01 30.65 2.29
N ASN A 314 -68.38 29.38 2.07
CA ASN A 314 -69.32 28.87 1.08
C ASN A 314 -69.04 29.15 -0.40
N GLN A 315 -68.55 28.13 -1.10
CA GLN A 315 -69.17 27.77 -2.37
C GLN A 315 -69.09 26.27 -2.66
N SER A 316 -70.27 25.75 -2.93
CA SER A 316 -70.62 24.37 -3.22
C SER A 316 -70.49 24.03 -4.70
N ALA A 317 -70.17 22.75 -4.93
CA ALA A 317 -70.64 21.87 -6.01
C ALA A 317 -69.86 21.77 -7.34
N ALA A 318 -69.77 20.49 -7.77
CA ALA A 318 -69.40 19.93 -9.10
C ALA A 318 -67.92 20.11 -9.50
N ASP A 319 -67.16 19.17 -10.04
CA ASP A 319 -67.34 17.91 -10.78
C ASP A 319 -66.06 17.07 -10.57
N SER A 320 -66.12 15.75 -10.40
CA SER A 320 -66.03 14.69 -11.43
C SER A 320 -64.68 14.56 -12.16
N GLU A 321 -64.16 13.32 -12.12
CA GLU A 321 -63.29 12.60 -13.08
C GLU A 321 -61.84 12.23 -12.69
N ASP A 322 -61.70 10.89 -12.61
CA ASP A 322 -60.63 10.01 -13.11
C ASP A 322 -59.25 9.98 -12.46
N MET A 323 -59.13 8.99 -11.57
CA MET A 323 -57.91 8.40 -11.06
C MET A 323 -57.48 7.25 -12.00
N GLN A 324 -56.45 7.48 -12.81
CA GLN A 324 -55.68 6.39 -13.42
C GLN A 324 -54.49 6.01 -12.54
N LEU A 325 -54.48 4.74 -12.13
CA LEU A 325 -53.35 4.03 -11.54
C LEU A 325 -52.29 3.77 -12.63
N GLU A 326 -51.08 4.29 -12.45
CA GLU A 326 -49.91 3.72 -13.13
C GLU A 326 -48.91 3.21 -12.09
N VAL A 327 -48.71 1.90 -12.17
CA VAL A 327 -47.83 1.06 -11.36
C VAL A 327 -46.41 1.15 -11.93
N TYR A 328 -45.42 1.48 -11.11
CA TYR A 328 -44.03 1.00 -11.28
C TYR A 328 -43.32 0.86 -9.94
#